data_AF-A0A354J7H9-F1
#
_entry.id   AF-A0A354J7H9-F1
#
_cell.length_a   1.000
_cell.length_b   1.000
_cell.length_c   1.000
_cell.angle_alpha   90.00
_cell.angle_beta   90.00
_cell.angle_gamma   90.00
#
_symmetry.space_group_name_H-M   'P 1'
#
loop_
_entity.id
_entity.type
_entity.pdbx_description
1 polymer ?
#
loop_
_entity_poly.entity_id
_entity_poly.type
_entity_poly.pdbx_seq_one_letter_code
_entity_poly.pdbx_strand_id
1 'polypeptide(L)' 'VMVSDGPHGLRKQETMEDHIGLGKSVKAICFPSASALACSFDRDLLYHLGTALGDECQAEN' A
#
# COMPACT_ATOMS: atom_id res chain seq x y z
N VAL A 1 -12.10 12.63 -2.02
CA VAL A 1 -10.97 11.96 -2.69
C VAL A 1 -9.78 12.10 -1.78
N MET A 2 -9.19 10.98 -1.39
CA MET A 2 -8.00 10.90 -0.54
C MET A 2 -6.82 10.42 -1.38
N VAL A 3 -5.61 10.85 -1.02
CA VAL A 3 -4.36 10.41 -1.63
C VAL A 3 -3.47 9.89 -0.52
N SER A 4 -2.82 8.76 -0.78
CA SER A 4 -1.94 8.07 0.17
C SER A 4 -0.84 7.36 -0.61
N ASP A 5 0.28 7.13 0.05
CA ASP A 5 1.36 6.27 -0.47
C ASP A 5 0.96 4.79 -0.38
N GLY A 6 1.70 3.83 -0.92
CA GLY A 6 2.96 3.95 -1.66
C GLY A 6 3.16 2.83 -2.70
N PRO A 7 4.36 2.73 -3.30
CA PRO A 7 4.59 1.91 -4.49
C PRO A 7 4.59 0.38 -4.26
N HIS A 8 4.61 -0.08 -3.01
CA HIS A 8 4.65 -1.51 -2.63
C HIS A 8 3.73 -1.81 -1.44
N GLY A 9 2.60 -1.10 -1.36
CA GLY A 9 1.61 -1.26 -0.30
C GLY A 9 0.97 0.07 0.09
N LEU A 10 -0.28 0.02 0.56
CA LEU A 10 -0.99 1.19 1.06
C LEU A 10 -0.36 1.67 2.37
N ARG A 11 -0.19 2.99 2.51
CA ARG A 11 0.39 3.68 3.67
C ARG A 11 -0.54 4.79 4.12
N LYS A 12 -1.66 4.40 4.72
CA LYS A 12 -2.68 5.27 5.29
C LYS A 12 -2.53 5.37 6.81
N GLN A 13 -2.68 6.57 7.38
CA GLN A 13 -2.69 6.77 8.83
C GLN A 13 -4.11 6.60 9.40
N GLU A 14 -4.20 6.04 10.60
CA GLU A 14 -5.42 6.04 11.40
C GLU A 14 -5.78 7.47 11.82
N THR A 15 -7.08 7.75 11.94
CA THR A 15 -7.62 9.08 12.26
C THR A 15 -7.34 9.54 13.69
N MET A 16 -6.97 8.62 14.59
CA MET A 16 -6.59 8.97 15.96
C MET A 16 -5.11 9.32 16.03
N GLU A 17 -4.85 10.62 16.01
CA GLU A 17 -3.53 11.18 16.32
C GLU A 17 -3.27 11.04 17.82
N ASP A 18 -2.22 10.32 18.19
CA ASP A 18 -1.58 10.55 19.48
C ASP A 18 -1.07 12.01 19.49
N HIS A 19 -1.12 12.71 20.63
CA HIS A 19 -0.73 14.14 20.80
C HIS A 19 0.67 14.54 20.30
N ILE A 20 1.44 13.57 19.78
CA ILE A 20 2.80 13.66 19.24
C ILE A 20 2.78 13.70 17.69
N GLY A 21 1.61 13.59 17.04
CA GLY A 21 1.46 13.68 15.57
C GLY A 21 1.90 12.44 14.78
N LEU A 22 2.18 11.32 15.47
CA LEU A 22 2.55 10.05 14.86
C LEU A 22 1.36 9.09 14.90
N GLY A 23 0.42 9.28 13.97
CA GLY A 23 -0.68 8.33 13.78
C GLY A 23 -0.17 6.96 13.35
N LYS A 24 -0.76 5.89 13.92
CA LYS A 24 -0.48 4.51 13.49
C LYS A 24 -0.89 4.32 12.04
N SER A 25 -0.19 3.48 11.29
CA SER A 25 -0.65 3.08 9.96
C SER A 25 -1.78 2.06 10.09
N VAL A 26 -2.79 2.19 9.24
CA VAL A 26 -3.77 1.13 9.02
C VAL A 26 -3.03 -0.13 8.58
N LYS A 27 -3.48 -1.29 9.06
CA LYS A 27 -2.90 -2.56 8.66
C LYS A 27 -3.16 -2.80 7.16
N ALA A 28 -2.10 -2.89 6.38
CA ALA A 28 -2.13 -3.12 4.93
C ALA A 28 -1.15 -4.23 4.53
N ILE A 29 -1.28 -4.78 3.32
CA ILE A 29 -0.30 -5.70 2.76
C ILE A 29 0.99 -4.94 2.44
N CYS A 30 2.12 -5.48 2.92
CA CYS A 30 3.46 -5.04 2.55
C CYS A 30 4.02 -5.95 1.46
N PHE A 31 4.02 -5.46 0.22
CA PHE A 31 4.55 -6.20 -0.92
C PHE A 31 6.09 -6.10 -0.98
N PRO A 32 6.77 -7.03 -1.69
CA PRO A 32 8.19 -6.86 -2.00
C PRO A 32 8.46 -5.52 -2.70
N SER A 33 9.62 -4.94 -2.43
CA SER A 33 10.02 -3.69 -3.10
C SER A 33 10.04 -3.86 -4.62
N ALA A 34 9.91 -2.75 -5.35
CA ALA A 34 10.00 -2.76 -6.81
C ALA A 34 11.30 -3.42 -7.33
N SER A 35 12.42 -3.28 -6.61
CA SER A 35 13.67 -3.95 -6.95
C SER A 35 13.60 -5.47 -6.85
N ALA A 36 12.89 -6.01 -5.87
CA ALA A 36 12.67 -7.45 -5.73
C ALA A 36 11.64 -7.96 -6.75
N LEU A 37 10.55 -7.21 -6.97
CA LEU A 37 9.54 -7.53 -7.97
C LEU A 37 10.13 -7.55 -9.39
N ALA A 38 11.03 -6.62 -9.71
CA ALA A 38 11.69 -6.59 -11.02
C ALA A 38 12.49 -7.87 -11.32
N CYS A 39 13.05 -8.52 -10.29
CA CYS A 39 13.76 -9.79 -10.44
C CYS A 39 12.86 -10.97 -10.83
N SER A 40 11.54 -10.83 -10.76
CA SER A 40 10.60 -11.86 -11.25
C SER A 40 10.53 -11.92 -12.78
N PHE A 41 10.79 -10.79 -13.46
CA PHE A 41 10.52 -10.61 -14.89
C PHE A 41 9.09 -11.02 -15.32
N ASP A 42 8.13 -10.98 -14.40
CA ASP A 42 6.77 -11.47 -14.59
C ASP A 42 5.77 -10.30 -14.60
N ARG A 43 5.20 -10.02 -15.77
CA ARG A 43 4.23 -8.93 -15.95
C ARG A 43 2.87 -9.25 -15.35
N ASP A 44 2.46 -10.52 -15.38
CA ASP A 44 1.15 -10.94 -14.87
C ASP A 44 1.15 -10.88 -13.35
N LEU A 45 2.27 -11.22 -12.70
CA LEU A 45 2.49 -11.00 -11.29
C LEU A 45 2.35 -9.52 -10.89
N LEU A 46 2.97 -8.61 -11.66
CA LEU A 46 2.86 -7.17 -11.40
C LEU A 46 1.41 -6.67 -11.58
N TYR A 47 0.68 -7.20 -12.55
CA TYR A 47 -0.72 -6.87 -12.74
C TYR A 47 -1.57 -7.32 -11.56
N HIS A 48 -1.42 -8.56 -11.10
CA HIS A 48 -2.13 -9.08 -9.93
C HIS A 48 -1.83 -8.28 -8.65
N LEU A 49 -0.57 -7.88 -8.45
CA LEU A 49 -0.19 -7.01 -7.34
C LEU A 49 -0.91 -5.66 -7.43
N GLY A 50 -0.95 -5.05 -8.62
CA GLY A 50 -1.65 -3.79 -8.85
C GLY A 50 -3.14 -3.89 -8.56
N THR A 51 -3.80 -4.98 -8.97
CA THR A 51 -5.21 -5.24 -8.65
C THR A 51 -5.42 -5.34 -7.13
N ALA A 52 -4.61 -6.14 -6.44
CA ALA A 52 -4.72 -6.31 -4.99
C ALA A 52 -4.49 -4.99 -4.23
N LEU A 53 -3.51 -4.17 -4.65
CA LEU A 53 -3.28 -2.84 -4.08
C LEU A 53 -4.46 -1.90 -4.34
N GLY A 54 -5.04 -1.95 -5.54
CA GLY A 54 -6.24 -1.19 -5.87
C GLY A 54 -7.44 -1.55 -4.99
N ASP A 55 -7.65 -2.83 -4.73
CA ASP A 55 -8.71 -3.33 -3.86
C ASP A 55 -8.53 -2.85 -2.41
N GLU A 56 -7.30 -2.89 -1.87
CA GLU A 56 -7.00 -2.32 -0.53
C GLU A 56 -7.27 -0.80 -0.49
N CYS A 57 -6.86 -0.06 -1.51
CA CYS A 57 -7.11 1.38 -1.60
C CYS A 57 -8.62 1.70 -1.62
N GLN A 58 -9.44 0.91 -2.33
CA GLN A 58 -10.89 1.10 -2.36
C GLN A 58 -11.56 0.74 -1.04
N ALA A 59 -11.10 -0.32 -0.37
CA ALA A 59 -11.60 -0.71 0.94
C ALA A 59 -11.34 0.37 2.01
N GLU A 60 -10.30 1.17 1.82
CA GLU A 60 -9.83 2.21 2.73
C GLU A 60 -10.09 3.65 2.24
N ASN A 61 -10.95 3.88 1.24
CA ASN A 61 -11.23 5.22 0.69
C ASN A 61 -12.28 6.02 1.48
#